data_AF-A0A7C0ZH58-F1
#
_entry.id   AF-A0A7C0ZH58-F1
#
_cell.length_a   1.000
_cell.length_b   1.000
_cell.length_c   1.000
_cell.angle_alpha   90.00
_cell.angle_beta   90.00
_cell.angle_gamma   90.00
#
_symmetry.space_group_name_H-M   'P 1'
#
loop_
_entity.id
_entity.type
_entity.pdbx_description
1 polymer ?
#
loop_
_entity_poly.entity_id
_entity_poly.type
_entity_poly.pdbx_seq_one_letter_code
_entity_poly.pdbx_strand_id
1 'polypeptide(L)' 'MARYKHLAFKLRLGKAGKAKKSVPAWIVAKTRGNVRWSPKSRRNWRNRKLRA' A
#
# COMPACT_ATOMS: atom_id res chain seq x y z
N MET A 1 -4.83 20.58 -11.54
CA MET A 1 -4.91 20.12 -10.12
C MET A 1 -4.10 18.85 -9.79
N ALA A 2 -3.09 18.44 -10.58
CA ALA A 2 -2.25 17.27 -10.25
C ALA A 2 -0.91 17.64 -9.59
N ARG A 3 -0.36 18.82 -9.90
CA ARG A 3 0.98 19.27 -9.48
C ARG A 3 0.99 19.83 -8.05
N TYR A 4 0.13 20.82 -7.79
CA TYR A 4 0.02 21.46 -6.48
C TYR A 4 -1.05 20.74 -5.65
N LYS A 5 -0.61 20.05 -4.60
CA LYS A 5 -1.45 19.27 -3.67
C LYS A 5 -1.23 19.80 -2.26
N HIS A 6 -2.31 19.96 -1.50
CA HIS A 6 -2.24 20.34 -0.10
C HIS A 6 -1.51 19.26 0.73
N LEU A 7 -0.93 19.66 1.87
CA LEU A 7 -0.08 18.80 2.68
C LEU A 7 -0.78 17.50 3.09
N ALA A 8 -2.03 17.58 3.57
CA ALA A 8 -2.77 16.39 4.00
C ALA A 8 -2.94 15.36 2.87
N PHE A 9 -3.16 15.80 1.64
CA PHE A 9 -3.24 14.90 0.48
C PHE A 9 -1.90 14.20 0.21
N LYS A 10 -0.78 14.91 0.31
CA LYS A 10 0.56 14.34 0.14
C LYS A 10 0.83 13.26 1.19
N LEU A 11 0.45 13.49 2.44
CA LEU A 11 0.60 12.51 3.52
C LEU A 11 -0.27 11.26 3.28
N ARG A 12 -1.52 11.43 2.84
CA ARG A 12 -2.40 10.30 2.48
C ARG A 12 -1.81 9.47 1.34
N LEU A 13 -1.30 10.13 0.30
CA LEU A 13 -0.61 9.45 -0.81
C LEU A 13 0.65 8.71 -0.33
N GLY A 14 1.47 9.34 0.51
CA GLY A 14 2.67 8.74 1.09
C GLY A 14 2.35 7.48 1.90
N LYS A 15 1.33 7.54 2.76
CA LYS A 15 0.82 6.38 3.51
C LYS A 15 0.34 5.27 2.57
N ALA A 16 -0.41 5.62 1.53
CA ALA A 16 -0.89 4.67 0.53
C ALA A 16 0.24 4.00 -0.27
N GLY A 17 1.33 4.73 -0.52
CA GLY A 17 2.56 4.19 -1.12
C GLY A 17 3.27 3.20 -0.20
N LYS A 18 3.47 3.57 1.07
CA LYS A 18 4.11 2.68 2.07
C LYS A 18 3.31 1.39 2.29
N ALA A 19 1.98 1.48 2.32
CA ALA A 19 1.10 0.32 2.53
C ALA A 19 1.04 -0.67 1.35
N LYS A 20 1.59 -0.33 0.18
CA LYS A 20 1.63 -1.22 -1.00
C LYS A 20 2.72 -2.31 -0.89
N LYS A 21 3.64 -2.21 0.07
CA LYS A 21 4.75 -3.17 0.21
C LYS A 21 4.24 -4.59 0.50
N SER A 22 5.00 -5.59 0.04
CA SER A 22 4.73 -7.01 0.33
C SER A 22 4.92 -7.33 1.81
N VAL A 23 4.36 -8.46 2.23
CA VAL A 23 4.58 -9.00 3.57
C VAL A 23 6.05 -9.43 3.68
N PRO A 24 6.80 -9.01 4.72
CA PRO A 24 8.16 -9.44 4.96
C PRO A 24 8.30 -10.96 5.09
N ALA A 25 9.39 -11.52 4.55
CA ALA A 25 9.64 -12.96 4.53
C ALA A 25 9.60 -13.61 5.93
N TRP A 26 10.14 -12.93 6.95
CA TRP A 26 10.15 -13.43 8.32
C TRP A 26 8.74 -13.57 8.93
N ILE A 27 7.76 -12.76 8.49
CA ILE A 27 6.36 -12.90 8.92
C ILE A 27 5.74 -14.15 8.30
N VAL A 28 6.05 -14.41 7.04
CA VAL A 28 5.60 -15.63 6.35
C VAL A 28 6.15 -16.85 7.07
N ALA A 29 7.44 -16.86 7.41
CA ALA A 29 8.06 -17.93 8.19
C ALA A 29 7.43 -18.08 9.58
N LYS A 30 7.27 -16.97 10.32
CA LYS A 30 6.65 -16.96 11.66
C LYS A 30 5.23 -17.52 11.66
N THR A 31 4.46 -17.21 10.62
CA THR A 31 3.06 -17.63 10.49
C THR A 31 2.90 -18.96 9.75
N ARG A 32 4.00 -19.69 9.48
CA ARG A 32 4.00 -20.94 8.68
C ARG A 32 3.26 -20.80 7.35
N GLY A 33 3.35 -19.61 6.76
CA GLY A 33 2.70 -19.29 5.49
C GLY A 33 1.21 -19.00 5.58
N ASN A 34 0.62 -18.78 6.75
CA ASN A 34 -0.78 -18.34 6.86
C ASN A 34 -0.96 -16.90 6.37
N VAL A 35 0.03 -16.02 6.61
CA VAL A 35 0.01 -14.63 6.14
C VAL A 35 1.02 -14.44 5.01
N ARG A 36 0.54 -14.49 3.76
CA ARG A 36 1.39 -14.36 2.55
C ARG A 36 1.23 -13.03 1.81
N TRP A 37 0.04 -12.43 1.87
CA TRP A 37 -0.28 -11.22 1.13
C TRP A 37 -1.34 -10.39 1.87
N SER A 38 -1.44 -9.11 1.52
CA SER A 38 -2.54 -8.25 1.98
C SER A 38 -3.31 -7.65 0.80
N PRO A 39 -4.60 -7.30 0.98
CA PRO A 39 -5.37 -6.61 -0.05
C PRO A 39 -4.75 -5.26 -0.47
N LYS A 40 -3.99 -4.62 0.42
CA LYS A 40 -3.32 -3.35 0.16
C LYS A 40 -2.02 -3.52 -0.65
N SER A 41 -1.30 -4.63 -0.45
CA SER A 41 -0.05 -4.90 -1.17
C SER A 41 -0.27 -5.26 -2.64
N ARG A 42 -1.40 -5.92 -2.96
CA ARG A 42 -1.77 -6.29 -4.33
C ARG A 42 -2.38 -5.17 -5.17
N ARG A 43 -2.50 -3.96 -4.62
CA ARG A 43 -3.17 -2.84 -5.31
C ARG A 43 -2.32 -2.33 -6.48
N ASN A 44 -2.89 -2.37 -7.69
CA ASN A 44 -2.30 -1.76 -8.90
C ASN A 44 -3.01 -0.44 -9.25
N TRP A 45 -2.25 0.57 -9.70
CA TRP A 45 -2.76 1.89 -10.07
C TRP A 45 -3.61 1.88 -11.35
N ARG A 46 -3.45 0.86 -12.20
CA ARG A 46 -4.28 0.63 -13.39
C ARG A 46 -5.67 0.15 -13.00
N ASN A 47 -5.74 -0.86 -12.14
CA ASN A 47 -6.99 -1.57 -11.85
C ASN A 47 -7.78 -0.94 -10.70
N ARG A 48 -7.11 -0.31 -9.72
CA ARG A 48 -7.77 0.24 -8.53
C ARG A 48 -7.17 1.60 -8.14
N LYS A 49 -7.94 2.66 -8.38
CA LYS A 49 -7.58 4.04 -8.03
C LYS A 49 -7.65 4.29 -6.52
N LEU A 50 -6.87 5.26 -6.05
CA LEU A 50 -6.97 5.74 -4.68
C LEU A 50 -8.17 6.67 -4.55
N ARG A 51 -8.98 6.44 -3.52
CA ARG A 51 -9.94 7.41 -3.02
C ARG A 51 -9.22 8.16 -1.91
N ALA A 52 -9.02 9.46 -2.08
CA ALA A 52 -8.20 10.30 -1.23
C ALA A 52 -8.96 11.55 -0.82
#